data_AF-A0A939MLK3-F1
#
_entry.id   AF-A0A939MLK3-F1
#
_cell.length_a   1.000
_cell.length_b   1.000
_cell.length_c   1.000
_cell.angle_alpha   90.00
_cell.angle_beta   90.00
_cell.angle_gamma   90.00
#
_symmetry.space_group_name_H-M   'P 1'
#
loop_
_entity.id
_entity.type
_entity.pdbx_description
1 polymer ?
#
loop_
_entity_poly.entity_id
_entity_poly.type
_entity_poly.pdbx_seq_one_letter_code
_entity_poly.pdbx_strand_id
1 'polypeptide(L)'
;MRATIVVSDNIVVVDGEPMKSDLSELAAQQVSAVQWYDTEGEVEYARHVKPNEAITDFAPFQIYIDNADPLAPPEPTIVPALDGFNPKTIATILGV
;
A
#
# COMPACT_ATOMS: atom_id res chain seq x y z
N MET A 1 0.37 -11.74 -3.51
CA MET A 1 0.18 -10.42 -2.86
C MET A 1 0.54 -10.53 -1.40
N ARG A 2 1.34 -9.60 -0.87
CA ARG A 2 1.51 -9.40 0.57
C ARG A 2 0.70 -8.19 1.00
N ALA A 3 -0.11 -8.34 2.05
CA ALA A 3 -0.91 -7.25 2.56
C ALA A 3 -0.86 -7.16 4.09
N THR A 4 -0.93 -5.96 4.62
CA THR A 4 -1.10 -5.71 6.06
C THR A 4 -2.10 -4.58 6.25
N ILE A 5 -3.20 -4.87 6.92
CA ILE A 5 -4.20 -3.89 7.32
C ILE A 5 -3.93 -3.53 8.78
N VAL A 6 -3.72 -2.25 9.08
CA VAL A 6 -3.47 -1.75 10.45
C VAL A 6 -4.62 -0.82 10.82
N VAL A 7 -5.56 -1.33 11.63
CA VAL A 7 -6.84 -0.66 11.88
C VAL A 7 -6.68 0.63 12.67
N SER A 8 -5.77 0.68 13.65
CA SER A 8 -5.52 1.90 14.45
C SER A 8 -4.99 3.07 13.64
N ASP A 9 -4.25 2.78 12.57
CA ASP A 9 -3.55 3.76 11.77
C ASP A 9 -4.36 4.13 10.52
N ASN A 10 -5.44 3.39 10.26
CA ASN A 10 -6.29 3.52 9.08
C ASN A 10 -5.49 3.35 7.77
N ILE A 11 -4.54 2.41 7.80
CA ILE A 11 -3.58 2.14 6.72
C ILE A 11 -3.72 0.70 6.25
N VAL A 12 -3.59 0.51 4.94
CA VAL A 12 -3.31 -0.78 4.32
C VAL A 12 -1.96 -0.71 3.62
N VAL A 13 -1.12 -1.71 3.80
CA VAL A 13 0.18 -1.83 3.13
C VAL A 13 0.06 -2.99 2.15
N VAL A 14 0.30 -2.74 0.86
CA VAL A 14 0.24 -3.76 -0.19
C VAL A 14 1.58 -3.83 -0.90
N ASP A 15 2.20 -5.00 -0.86
CA ASP A 15 3.53 -5.26 -1.42
C ASP A 15 4.61 -4.23 -0.99
N GLY A 16 4.46 -3.68 0.22
CA GLY A 16 5.37 -2.69 0.81
C GLY A 16 4.93 -1.23 0.65
N GLU A 17 3.90 -0.97 -0.16
CA GLU A 17 3.39 0.38 -0.43
C GLU A 17 2.24 0.73 0.53
N PRO A 18 2.39 1.76 1.38
CA PRO A 18 1.36 2.14 2.33
C PRO A 18 0.31 3.07 1.68
N MET A 19 -0.96 2.73 1.89
CA MET A 19 -2.14 3.40 1.37
C MET A 19 -3.14 3.65 2.52
N LYS A 20 -4.04 4.59 2.34
CA LYS A 20 -5.09 4.94 3.28
C LYS A 20 -6.41 4.32 2.83
N SER A 21 -7.13 3.67 3.73
CA SER A 21 -8.48 3.14 3.47
C SER A 21 -9.38 3.47 4.66
N ASP A 22 -10.70 3.48 4.48
CA ASP A 22 -11.63 3.46 5.62
C ASP A 22 -11.68 2.04 6.22
N LEU A 23 -11.26 1.90 7.48
CA LEU A 23 -11.24 0.64 8.22
C LEU A 23 -12.25 0.61 9.39
N SER A 24 -13.22 1.53 9.40
CA SER A 24 -14.18 1.68 10.50
C SER A 24 -15.01 0.42 10.78
N GLU A 25 -15.32 -0.37 9.75
CA GLU A 25 -16.03 -1.64 9.90
C GLU A 25 -15.20 -2.68 10.68
N LEU A 26 -13.91 -2.82 10.38
CA LEU A 26 -12.99 -3.69 11.11
C LEU A 26 -12.81 -3.23 12.57
N ALA A 27 -12.73 -1.92 12.79
CA ALA A 27 -12.66 -1.34 14.12
C ALA A 27 -13.90 -1.69 14.96
N ALA A 28 -15.10 -1.61 14.37
CA ALA A 28 -16.34 -2.01 15.02
C ALA A 28 -16.35 -3.50 15.40
N GLN A 29 -15.69 -4.35 14.61
CA GLN A 29 -15.51 -5.78 14.86
C GLN A 29 -14.38 -6.11 15.85
N GLN A 30 -13.73 -5.10 16.43
CA GLN A 30 -12.56 -5.27 17.33
C GLN A 30 -11.38 -5.97 16.65
N VAL A 31 -11.23 -5.84 15.34
CA VAL A 31 -10.01 -6.26 14.62
C VAL A 31 -8.94 -5.19 14.82
N SER A 32 -7.72 -5.59 15.16
CA SER A 32 -6.56 -4.70 15.25
C SER A 32 -5.73 -4.71 13.98
N ALA A 33 -5.59 -5.88 13.35
CA ALA A 33 -4.84 -6.03 12.12
C ALA A 33 -5.30 -7.24 11.31
N VAL A 34 -4.99 -7.22 10.02
CA VAL A 34 -5.06 -8.40 9.14
C VAL A 34 -3.74 -8.50 8.39
N GLN A 35 -3.07 -9.64 8.46
CA GLN A 35 -1.80 -9.90 7.78
C GLN A 35 -1.99 -11.01 6.75
N TRP A 36 -1.50 -10.80 5.54
CA TRP A 36 -1.62 -11.76 4.44
C TRP A 36 -0.27 -12.01 3.76
N TYR A 37 0.07 -13.28 3.64
CA TYR A 37 1.33 -13.81 3.14
C TYR A 37 1.12 -14.64 1.86
N ASP A 38 0.32 -14.12 0.94
CA ASP A 38 -0.04 -14.72 -0.36
C ASP A 38 -1.05 -15.86 -0.31
N THR A 39 -0.85 -16.88 0.53
CA THR A 39 -1.74 -18.05 0.63
C THR A 39 -2.33 -18.26 2.02
N GLU A 40 -1.76 -17.62 3.03
CA GLU A 40 -2.17 -17.72 4.43
C GLU A 40 -1.99 -16.39 5.13
N GLY A 41 -2.65 -16.23 6.28
CA GLY A 41 -2.60 -15.00 7.03
C GLY A 41 -3.23 -15.12 8.40
N GLU A 42 -3.38 -13.98 9.05
CA GLU A 42 -3.96 -13.89 10.39
C GLU A 42 -4.85 -12.66 10.53
N VAL A 43 -5.94 -12.81 11.27
CA VAL A 43 -6.74 -11.71 11.82
C VAL A 43 -6.36 -11.55 13.29
N GLU A 44 -5.90 -10.37 13.64
CA GLU A 44 -5.58 -9.99 15.01
C GLU A 44 -6.73 -9.21 15.64
N TYR A 45 -6.93 -9.41 16.94
CA TYR A 45 -8.04 -8.80 17.67
C TYR A 45 -7.55 -7.84 18.74
N ALA A 46 -8.21 -6.68 18.80
CA ALA A 46 -7.89 -5.61 19.72
C ALA A 46 -7.90 -6.09 21.18
N ARG A 47 -6.96 -5.55 21.97
CA ARG A 47 -6.79 -5.86 23.40
C ARG A 47 -6.50 -7.34 23.71
N HIS A 48 -6.18 -8.15 22.71
CA HIS A 48 -5.87 -9.58 22.86
C HIS A 48 -6.95 -10.37 23.63
N VAL A 49 -8.22 -9.96 23.49
CA VAL A 49 -9.35 -10.62 24.17
C VAL A 49 -9.62 -12.03 23.63
N LYS A 50 -9.12 -12.34 22.43
CA LYS A 50 -9.07 -13.68 21.86
C LYS A 50 -7.76 -13.89 21.08
N PRO A 51 -7.34 -15.15 20.88
CA PRO A 51 -6.20 -15.47 20.03
C PRO A 51 -6.38 -14.96 18.60
N ASN A 52 -5.27 -14.75 17.90
CA ASN A 52 -5.27 -14.51 16.46
C ASN A 52 -5.93 -15.68 15.73
N GLU A 53 -6.62 -15.37 14.64
CA GLU A 53 -7.31 -16.35 13.81
C GLU A 53 -6.59 -16.52 12.49
N ALA A 54 -6.12 -17.74 12.21
CA ALA A 54 -5.51 -18.04 10.93
C ALA A 54 -6.56 -18.01 9.81
N ILE A 55 -6.20 -17.41 8.69
CA ILE A 55 -7.04 -17.32 7.49
C ILE A 55 -6.31 -17.93 6.30
N THR A 56 -7.07 -18.57 5.41
CA THR A 56 -6.59 -19.07 4.11
C THR A 56 -7.34 -18.43 2.94
N ASP A 57 -8.22 -17.48 3.23
CA ASP A 57 -8.96 -16.70 2.25
C ASP A 57 -8.91 -15.23 2.65
N PHE A 58 -8.37 -14.40 1.75
CA PHE A 58 -8.26 -12.96 1.94
C PHE A 58 -9.41 -12.19 1.30
N ALA A 59 -10.27 -12.85 0.51
CA ALA A 59 -11.37 -12.19 -0.20
C ALA A 59 -12.26 -11.28 0.66
N PRO A 60 -12.58 -11.62 1.94
CA PRO A 60 -13.35 -10.72 2.81
C PRO A 60 -12.72 -9.35 3.07
N PHE A 61 -11.39 -9.23 2.92
CA PHE A 61 -10.63 -8.01 3.22
C PHE A 61 -10.22 -7.24 1.96
N GLN A 62 -10.47 -7.79 0.77
CA GLN A 62 -10.07 -7.19 -0.50
C GLN A 62 -10.66 -5.79 -0.71
N ILE A 63 -11.86 -5.54 -0.18
CA ILE A 63 -12.53 -4.24 -0.26
C ILE A 63 -11.72 -3.07 0.33
N TYR A 64 -10.86 -3.34 1.33
CA TYR A 64 -10.02 -2.32 1.95
C TYR A 64 -8.76 -2.01 1.12
N ILE A 65 -8.37 -2.91 0.22
CA ILE A 65 -7.31 -2.65 -0.76
C ILE A 65 -7.91 -1.91 -1.96
N ASP A 66 -9.05 -2.37 -2.45
CA ASP A 66 -9.68 -1.84 -3.67
C ASP A 66 -10.09 -0.36 -3.52
N ASN A 67 -10.43 0.06 -2.29
CA ASN A 67 -10.80 1.44 -1.97
C ASN A 67 -9.65 2.28 -1.40
N ALA A 68 -8.42 1.76 -1.39
CA ALA A 68 -7.30 2.45 -0.76
C ALA A 68 -6.72 3.55 -1.67
N ASP A 69 -6.43 4.70 -1.08
CA ASP A 69 -5.75 5.81 -1.72
C ASP A 69 -4.25 5.82 -1.37
N PRO A 70 -3.33 5.98 -2.32
CA PRO A 70 -1.91 6.16 -2.03
C PRO A 70 -1.66 7.31 -1.03
N LEU A 71 -0.80 7.09 -0.03
CA LEU A 71 -0.47 8.13 0.95
C LEU A 71 0.34 9.29 0.38
N ALA A 72 1.14 9.02 -0.66
CA ALA A 72 1.86 10.03 -1.42
C ALA A 72 1.23 10.17 -2.81
N PRO A 73 1.13 11.40 -3.37
CA PRO A 73 0.88 11.54 -4.79
C PRO A 73 1.98 10.78 -5.55
N PRO A 74 1.65 10.11 -6.68
CA PRO A 74 2.66 9.46 -7.50
C PRO A 74 3.76 10.48 -7.82
N GLU A 75 5.02 10.04 -7.79
CA GLU A 75 6.12 10.94 -8.19
C GLU A 75 5.77 11.59 -9.53
N PRO A 76 5.89 12.93 -9.65
CA PRO A 76 5.64 13.58 -10.91
C PRO A 76 6.52 12.92 -11.96
N THR A 77 5.89 12.31 -12.96
CA THR A 77 6.64 11.78 -14.09
C THR A 77 7.39 12.95 -14.71
N ILE A 78 8.72 12.96 -14.60
CA ILE A 78 9.53 13.89 -15.39
C ILE A 78 9.37 13.43 -16.83
N VAL A 79 8.39 13.97 -17.54
CA VAL A 79 8.45 14.05 -18.99
C VAL A 79 9.61 15.00 -19.27
N PRO A 80 10.75 14.52 -19.82
CA PRO A 80 11.78 15.44 -20.25
C PRO A 80 11.15 16.35 -21.29
N ALA A 81 10.91 17.61 -20.91
CA ALA A 81 10.47 18.62 -21.86
C ALA A 81 11.54 18.71 -22.94
N LEU A 82 11.18 18.36 -24.18
CA LEU A 82 11.99 18.62 -25.37
C LEU A 82 12.26 20.13 -25.55
N ASP A 83 11.55 20.97 -24.79
CA ASP A 83 11.57 22.42 -24.83
C ASP A 83 12.85 23.01 -24.19
N GLY A 84 13.62 22.20 -23.44
CA GLY A 84 14.93 22.56 -22.90
C GLY A 84 16.12 22.15 -23.77
N PHE A 85 15.89 21.54 -24.95
CA PHE A 85 16.95 20.97 -25.77
C PHE A 85 17.75 22.07 -26.49
N ASN A 86 18.85 22.51 -25.88
CA ASN A 86 19.89 23.28 -26.57
C ASN A 86 20.82 22.30 -27.31
N PRO A 87 20.87 22.28 -28.66
CA PRO A 87 21.69 21.33 -29.42
C PRO A 87 23.21 21.49 -29.22
N LYS A 88 23.67 22.49 -28.45
CA LYS A 88 25.10 22.70 -28.17
C LYS A 88 25.71 21.77 -27.11
N THR A 89 24.92 20.95 -26.43
CA THR A 89 25.42 20.14 -25.29
C THR A 89 25.97 18.77 -25.71
N ILE A 90 25.75 18.32 -26.96
CA ILE A 90 26.25 17.01 -27.42
C ILE A 90 27.77 17.03 -27.69
N ALA A 91 28.33 18.13 -28.19
CA ALA A 91 29.79 18.23 -28.40
C ALA A 91 30.59 18.13 -27.09
N THR A 92 30.05 18.67 -25.98
CA THR A 92 30.68 18.59 -24.66
C THR A 92 30.58 17.20 -24.03
N ILE A 93 29.56 16.40 -24.39
CA ILE A 93 29.33 15.07 -23.80
C ILE A 93 29.98 13.96 -24.66
N LEU A 94 30.09 14.13 -25.98
CA LEU A 94 30.67 13.12 -26.89
C LEU A 94 32.15 13.37 -27.25
N GLY A 95 32.76 14.46 -26.78
CA GLY A 95 34.19 14.70 -26.96
C GLY A 95 34.66 14.78 -28.42
N VAL A 96 33.83 15.36 -29.30
CA VAL A 96 34.16 15.65 -30.71
C VAL A 96 33.99 17.12 -31.02
#